data_AF-A0A4R9QH43-F1
#
_entry.id   AF-A0A4R9QH43-F1
#
_cell.length_a   1.000
_cell.length_b   1.000
_cell.length_c   1.000
_cell.angle_alpha   90.00
_cell.angle_beta   90.00
_cell.angle_gamma   90.00
#
_symmetry.space_group_name_H-M   'P 1'
#
loop_
_entity.id
_entity.type
_entity.pdbx_description
1 polymer ?
#
loop_
_entity_poly.entity_id
_entity_poly.type
_entity_poly.pdbx_seq_one_letter_code
_entity_poly.pdbx_strand_id
1 'polypeptide(L)'
;MASATRTSFTPSYCRRVGAAVLLVALADFLFYGQPVGITVFIFAIVLAAAVVAMHPAALNDARVWLKPAALFAALLPLVENVSPLSVLVAIAALAIFALSLAGRLRTRPARIARQLGLFLLAAPFRFARDFFRWRKVARQLGQRRIRLAAIAVWVMPLTLGGVFLALFGAANPIIEHWLSLIDLYALLDKIEVVRLIFWLVMLAAVWAFLRPRLPRFFSRIRRALPAAPVARPARTSAEDVLFGKAAILRALIVFNALFAVQSVLDATYLWGGVALPDGLTYAAYAHRGAYPLVATALLAAGFVLVALRSGSETSRDPLIRRLVYLWVAQNIVLVISSILRLDLYVGMYALTYLRVAAFIWMGLVAAGLALIIARIALQKTGEWLLSANLLTLSATLYACCFVNFAATIANYNVDHSYEMNGPGTGLDIYYTRSLGPAALPALDRFFDHQKKVFLTDKRDPADAFIETRYRDARKNWRTWSFRDWRLLRTLDKRGPLVVPPGYQPAMPDL
;
A
#
# COMPACT_ATOMS: atom_id res chain seq x y z
N MET A 1 10.98 -49.15 31.40
CA MET A 1 9.77 -48.30 31.50
C MET A 1 10.19 -46.84 31.39
N ALA A 2 10.05 -46.23 30.21
CA ALA A 2 10.30 -44.79 30.02
C ALA A 2 8.96 -44.14 29.64
N SER A 3 8.38 -43.40 30.58
CA SER A 3 7.15 -42.63 30.39
C SER A 3 7.42 -41.46 29.44
N ALA A 4 7.08 -41.65 28.16
CA ALA A 4 7.02 -40.55 27.22
C ALA A 4 5.94 -39.54 27.66
N THR A 5 6.38 -38.42 28.24
CA THR A 5 5.56 -37.24 28.51
C THR A 5 4.95 -36.74 27.20
N ARG A 6 3.71 -37.15 26.93
CA ARG A 6 2.84 -36.53 25.92
C ARG A 6 2.52 -35.11 26.38
N THR A 7 3.34 -34.14 25.99
CA THR A 7 3.01 -32.73 26.12
C THR A 7 1.74 -32.47 25.32
N SER A 8 0.65 -32.20 26.02
CA SER A 8 -0.66 -31.98 25.42
C SER A 8 -0.63 -30.71 24.57
N PHE A 9 -0.83 -30.85 23.26
CA PHE A 9 -0.93 -29.72 22.32
C PHE A 9 -2.24 -28.91 22.47
N THR A 10 -3.19 -29.41 23.28
CA THR A 10 -4.56 -28.90 23.45
C THR A 10 -4.69 -27.52 24.13
N PRO A 11 -4.02 -27.19 25.26
CA PRO A 11 -4.21 -25.90 25.94
C PRO A 11 -3.74 -24.69 25.11
N SER A 12 -2.69 -24.84 24.27
CA SER A 12 -2.22 -23.73 23.42
C SER A 12 -3.17 -23.38 22.27
N TYR A 13 -3.98 -24.35 21.81
CA TYR A 13 -4.90 -24.15 20.70
C TYR A 13 -6.16 -23.42 21.16
N CYS A 14 -6.74 -23.82 22.30
CA CYS A 14 -7.92 -23.18 22.87
C CYS A 14 -7.69 -21.70 23.22
N ARG A 15 -6.55 -21.36 23.82
CA ARG A 15 -6.18 -19.96 24.11
C ARG A 15 -6.11 -19.07 22.86
N ARG A 16 -5.60 -19.61 21.74
CA ARG A 16 -5.48 -18.89 20.46
C ARG A 16 -6.81 -18.72 19.75
N VAL A 17 -7.70 -19.72 19.84
CA VAL A 17 -9.07 -19.62 19.31
C VAL A 17 -9.85 -18.57 20.11
N GLY A 18 -9.77 -18.59 21.45
CA GLY A 18 -10.39 -17.58 22.30
C GLY A 18 -9.91 -16.17 21.97
N ALA A 19 -8.59 -15.96 21.88
CA ALA A 19 -8.01 -14.68 21.49
C ALA A 19 -8.45 -14.21 20.09
N ALA A 20 -8.55 -15.14 19.12
CA ALA A 20 -9.02 -14.80 17.77
C ALA A 20 -10.49 -14.38 17.75
N VAL A 21 -11.36 -15.05 18.51
CA VAL A 21 -12.78 -14.67 18.63
C VAL A 21 -12.93 -13.32 19.30
N LEU A 22 -12.20 -13.05 20.38
CA LEU A 22 -12.19 -11.75 21.06
C LEU A 22 -11.72 -10.62 20.13
N LEU A 23 -10.68 -10.86 19.33
CA LEU A 23 -10.19 -9.90 18.36
C LEU A 23 -11.20 -9.65 17.23
N VAL A 24 -11.94 -10.67 16.78
CA VAL A 24 -13.01 -10.49 15.79
C VAL A 24 -14.18 -9.71 16.36
N ALA A 25 -14.59 -9.98 17.61
CA ALA A 25 -15.63 -9.21 18.29
C ALA A 25 -15.21 -7.74 18.50
N LEU A 26 -13.94 -7.50 18.84
CA LEU A 26 -13.39 -6.15 18.93
C LEU A 26 -13.38 -5.46 17.55
N ALA A 27 -12.99 -6.17 16.49
CA ALA A 27 -13.01 -5.64 15.13
C ALA A 27 -14.43 -5.27 14.67
N ASP A 28 -15.43 -6.08 15.02
CA ASP A 28 -16.84 -5.80 14.76
C ASP A 28 -17.27 -4.47 15.41
N PHE A 29 -16.99 -4.30 16.70
CA PHE A 29 -17.31 -3.07 17.44
C PHE A 29 -16.57 -1.82 16.92
N LEU A 30 -15.34 -1.99 16.41
CA LEU A 30 -14.49 -0.89 15.97
C LEU A 30 -14.71 -0.47 14.50
N PHE A 31 -15.08 -1.40 13.62
CA PHE A 31 -15.07 -1.17 12.17
C PHE A 31 -16.41 -1.42 11.48
N TYR A 32 -17.25 -2.32 11.98
CA TYR A 32 -18.48 -2.68 11.27
C TYR A 32 -19.52 -1.55 11.38
N GLY A 33 -19.90 -0.97 10.24
CA GLY A 33 -20.83 0.17 10.18
C GLY A 33 -20.32 1.45 10.89
N GLN A 34 -19.02 1.53 11.17
CA GLN A 34 -18.41 2.63 11.91
C GLN A 34 -17.31 3.31 11.07
N PRO A 35 -17.13 4.62 11.23
CA PRO A 35 -16.09 5.34 10.53
C PRO A 35 -14.71 5.02 11.12
N VAL A 36 -13.68 5.11 10.28
CA VAL A 36 -12.34 4.61 10.59
C VAL A 36 -11.41 5.78 10.99
N GLY A 37 -10.65 5.60 12.06
CA GLY A 37 -9.69 6.58 12.58
C GLY A 37 -8.73 5.92 13.56
N ILE A 38 -8.59 6.47 14.76
CA ILE A 38 -7.74 5.93 15.84
C ILE A 38 -8.04 4.46 16.18
N THR A 39 -9.23 3.97 15.85
CA THR A 39 -9.64 2.57 16.01
C THR A 39 -8.68 1.58 15.33
N VAL A 40 -8.09 1.92 14.19
CA VAL A 40 -7.11 1.05 13.50
C VAL A 40 -5.83 0.92 14.30
N PHE A 41 -5.36 2.03 14.88
CA PHE A 41 -4.18 2.05 15.74
C PHE A 41 -4.42 1.23 17.02
N ILE A 42 -5.57 1.44 17.67
CA ILE A 42 -5.96 0.69 18.87
C ILE A 42 -6.00 -0.80 18.55
N PHE A 43 -6.66 -1.19 17.45
CA PHE A 43 -6.74 -2.59 17.04
C PHE A 43 -5.35 -3.17 16.74
N ALA A 44 -4.47 -2.42 16.07
CA ALA A 44 -3.11 -2.84 15.79
C ALA A 44 -2.28 -3.09 17.06
N ILE A 45 -2.42 -2.24 18.08
CA ILE A 45 -1.77 -2.43 19.39
C ILE A 45 -2.33 -3.66 20.09
N VAL A 46 -3.65 -3.83 20.14
CA VAL A 46 -4.29 -4.99 20.80
C VAL A 46 -3.89 -6.29 20.09
N LEU A 47 -3.83 -6.29 18.76
CA LEU A 47 -3.34 -7.43 17.98
C LEU A 47 -1.88 -7.72 18.28
N ALA A 48 -1.02 -6.70 18.36
CA ALA A 48 0.38 -6.88 18.71
C ALA A 48 0.57 -7.44 20.13
N ALA A 49 -0.20 -6.94 21.10
CA ALA A 49 -0.22 -7.46 22.46
C ALA A 49 -0.66 -8.93 22.51
N ALA A 50 -1.70 -9.30 21.74
CA ALA A 50 -2.14 -10.68 21.61
C ALA A 50 -1.05 -11.58 21.01
N VAL A 51 -0.31 -11.10 20.00
CA VAL A 51 0.83 -11.83 19.42
C VAL A 51 1.93 -12.05 20.46
N VAL A 52 2.28 -11.02 21.25
CA VAL A 52 3.27 -11.12 22.34
C VAL A 52 2.83 -12.12 23.42
N ALA A 53 1.58 -12.03 23.88
CA ALA A 53 1.02 -12.93 24.89
C ALA A 53 1.03 -14.41 24.46
N MET A 54 0.96 -14.68 23.15
CA MET A 54 1.02 -16.03 22.60
C MET A 54 2.45 -16.56 22.40
N HIS A 55 3.48 -15.70 22.55
CA HIS A 55 4.90 -16.00 22.34
C HIS A 55 5.79 -15.47 23.49
N PRO A 56 5.51 -15.80 24.77
CA PRO A 56 6.20 -15.21 25.92
C PRO A 56 7.70 -15.52 25.98
N ALA A 57 8.13 -16.65 25.42
CA ALA A 57 9.55 -17.04 25.36
C ALA A 57 10.44 -16.06 24.57
N ALA A 58 9.86 -15.15 23.80
CA ALA A 58 10.59 -14.11 23.08
C ALA A 58 10.90 -12.86 23.92
N LEU A 59 10.46 -12.82 25.19
CA LEU A 59 10.62 -11.69 26.12
C LEU A 59 11.82 -11.84 27.09
N ASN A 60 12.68 -12.84 26.94
CA ASN A 60 13.80 -13.11 27.86
C ASN A 60 15.12 -12.39 27.51
N ASP A 61 15.14 -11.50 26.52
CA ASP A 61 16.37 -10.85 26.05
C ASP A 61 16.43 -9.38 26.55
N ALA A 62 17.61 -8.87 26.91
CA ALA A 62 17.77 -7.51 27.45
C ALA A 62 17.33 -6.41 26.45
N ARG A 63 17.23 -6.76 25.16
CA ARG A 63 16.79 -5.88 24.05
C ARG A 63 15.30 -5.99 23.72
N VAL A 64 14.50 -6.59 24.59
CA VAL A 64 13.08 -6.87 24.33
C VAL A 64 12.26 -5.61 24.08
N TRP A 65 12.57 -4.50 24.74
CA TRP A 65 11.86 -3.22 24.57
C TRP A 65 12.05 -2.57 23.18
N LEU A 66 13.14 -2.88 22.46
CA LEU A 66 13.40 -2.30 21.14
C LEU A 66 12.37 -2.75 20.10
N LYS A 67 11.85 -3.98 20.18
CA LYS A 67 10.90 -4.49 19.18
C LYS A 67 9.51 -3.84 19.31
N PRO A 68 8.89 -3.75 20.51
CA PRO A 68 7.65 -3.01 20.71
C PRO A 68 7.81 -1.52 20.43
N ALA A 69 8.93 -0.90 20.84
CA ALA A 69 9.20 0.51 20.55
C ALA A 69 9.29 0.78 19.04
N ALA A 70 9.98 -0.09 18.29
CA ALA A 70 10.05 0.01 16.83
C ALA A 70 8.68 -0.20 16.16
N LEU A 71 7.85 -1.13 16.68
CA LEU A 71 6.48 -1.30 16.19
C LEU A 71 5.63 -0.06 16.47
N PHE A 72 5.70 0.48 17.68
CA PHE A 72 4.96 1.68 18.07
C PHE A 72 5.32 2.86 17.14
N ALA A 73 6.62 3.08 16.92
CA ALA A 73 7.09 4.07 15.95
C ALA A 73 6.51 3.81 14.55
N ALA A 74 6.55 2.57 14.08
CA ALA A 74 6.02 2.20 12.76
C ALA A 74 4.47 2.35 12.64
N LEU A 75 3.74 2.40 13.76
CA LEU A 75 2.29 2.62 13.80
C LEU A 75 1.89 4.10 13.94
N LEU A 76 2.83 5.01 14.21
CA LEU A 76 2.57 6.46 14.29
C LEU A 76 1.83 7.05 13.06
N PRO A 77 2.07 6.59 11.82
CA PRO A 77 1.28 6.99 10.66
C PRO A 77 -0.24 6.88 10.85
N LEU A 78 -0.72 5.86 11.56
CA LEU A 78 -2.16 5.66 11.81
C LEU A 78 -2.74 6.68 12.80
N VAL A 79 -1.91 7.18 13.72
CA VAL A 79 -2.30 8.23 14.67
C VAL A 79 -2.38 9.58 13.95
N GLU A 80 -1.44 9.81 13.02
CA GLU A 80 -1.41 11.03 12.21
C GLU A 80 -2.61 11.11 11.27
N ASN A 81 -2.82 10.10 10.41
CA ASN A 81 -4.00 10.04 9.53
C ASN A 81 -4.21 8.62 8.98
N VAL A 82 -5.43 8.10 9.06
CA VAL A 82 -5.79 6.82 8.44
C VAL A 82 -5.96 7.00 6.93
N SER A 83 -4.95 6.55 6.20
CA SER A 83 -4.92 6.46 4.75
C SER A 83 -4.57 5.03 4.30
N PRO A 84 -4.88 4.63 3.05
CA PRO A 84 -4.48 3.32 2.51
C PRO A 84 -2.96 3.06 2.68
N LEU A 85 -2.15 4.10 2.52
CA LEU A 85 -0.69 4.06 2.72
C LEU A 85 -0.33 3.74 4.18
N SER A 86 -0.92 4.44 5.15
CA SER A 86 -0.67 4.20 6.58
C SER A 86 -1.09 2.79 7.02
N VAL A 87 -2.19 2.27 6.48
CA VAL A 87 -2.67 0.91 6.74
C VAL A 87 -1.71 -0.12 6.15
N LEU A 88 -1.20 0.11 4.93
CA LEU A 88 -0.19 -0.75 4.31
C LEU A 88 1.09 -0.80 5.16
N VAL A 89 1.57 0.35 5.61
CA VAL A 89 2.74 0.46 6.51
C VAL A 89 2.49 -0.31 7.81
N ALA A 90 1.31 -0.15 8.42
CA ALA A 90 0.95 -0.86 9.65
C ALA A 90 0.89 -2.38 9.47
N ILE A 91 0.30 -2.87 8.37
CA ILE A 91 0.26 -4.30 8.04
C ILE A 91 1.69 -4.85 7.86
N ALA A 92 2.54 -4.12 7.13
CA ALA A 92 3.93 -4.50 6.94
C ALA A 92 4.70 -4.55 8.27
N ALA A 93 4.54 -3.53 9.11
CA ALA A 93 5.17 -3.43 10.42
C ALA A 93 4.73 -4.56 11.37
N LEU A 94 3.42 -4.83 11.44
CA LEU A 94 2.85 -5.93 12.24
C LEU A 94 3.37 -7.29 11.77
N ALA A 95 3.49 -7.50 10.46
CA ALA A 95 4.03 -8.74 9.91
C ALA A 95 5.53 -8.90 10.22
N ILE A 96 6.33 -7.83 10.09
CA ILE A 96 7.76 -7.84 10.47
C ILE A 96 7.90 -8.13 11.98
N PHE A 97 7.09 -7.49 12.82
CA PHE A 97 7.06 -7.70 14.26
C PHE A 97 6.74 -9.16 14.61
N ALA A 98 5.64 -9.71 14.06
CA ALA A 98 5.25 -11.10 14.28
C ALA A 98 6.32 -12.11 13.82
N LEU A 99 7.00 -11.83 12.69
CA LEU A 99 8.10 -12.67 12.19
C LEU A 99 9.38 -12.55 13.04
N SER A 100 9.64 -11.37 13.61
CA SER A 100 10.75 -11.10 14.54
C SER A 100 10.57 -11.85 15.86
N LEU A 101 9.36 -11.86 16.42
CA LEU A 101 8.98 -12.65 17.61
C LEU A 101 9.10 -14.15 17.38
N ALA A 102 8.88 -14.62 16.16
CA ALA A 102 9.05 -16.03 15.81
C ALA A 102 10.53 -16.48 15.71
N GLY A 103 11.51 -15.56 15.86
CA GLY A 103 12.94 -15.85 15.70
C GLY A 103 13.35 -16.18 14.27
N ARG A 104 12.55 -15.79 13.27
CA ARG A 104 12.71 -16.19 11.85
C ARG A 104 13.13 -15.05 10.93
N LEU A 105 13.30 -13.86 11.48
CA LEU A 105 13.70 -12.68 10.71
C LEU A 105 15.19 -12.78 10.36
N ARG A 106 15.51 -12.66 9.08
CA ARG A 106 16.91 -12.54 8.63
C ARG A 106 17.32 -11.06 8.68
N THR A 107 18.61 -10.80 8.88
CA THR A 107 19.15 -9.45 9.10
C THR A 107 19.14 -8.52 7.89
N ARG A 108 19.02 -9.03 6.65
CA ARG A 108 19.04 -8.20 5.42
C ARG A 108 17.62 -7.82 4.97
N PRO A 109 17.31 -6.54 4.69
CA PRO A 109 15.94 -6.10 4.39
C PRO A 109 15.40 -6.67 3.07
N ALA A 110 16.23 -6.93 2.06
CA ALA A 110 15.78 -7.65 0.86
C ALA A 110 15.22 -9.06 1.17
N ARG A 111 15.79 -9.75 2.16
CA ARG A 111 15.29 -11.06 2.59
C ARG A 111 14.03 -10.91 3.44
N ILE A 112 13.92 -9.84 4.23
CA ILE A 112 12.70 -9.48 4.98
C ILE A 112 11.55 -9.21 4.02
N ALA A 113 11.74 -8.39 2.98
CA ALA A 113 10.71 -8.07 1.99
C ALA A 113 10.19 -9.32 1.30
N ARG A 114 11.08 -10.25 0.91
CA ARG A 114 10.66 -11.55 0.36
C ARG A 114 9.88 -12.39 1.37
N GLN A 115 10.30 -12.42 2.64
CA GLN A 115 9.57 -13.13 3.70
C GLN A 115 8.20 -12.50 3.97
N LEU A 116 8.11 -11.17 3.92
CA LEU A 116 6.89 -10.40 4.07
C LEU A 116 5.90 -10.69 2.93
N GLY A 117 6.35 -10.60 1.67
CA GLY A 117 5.52 -10.93 0.51
C GLY A 117 4.98 -12.36 0.57
N LEU A 118 5.84 -13.32 0.89
CA LEU A 118 5.42 -14.72 1.11
C LEU A 118 4.48 -14.89 2.31
N PHE A 119 4.63 -14.06 3.35
CA PHE A 119 3.78 -14.10 4.53
C PHE A 119 2.36 -13.60 4.19
N LEU A 120 2.27 -12.44 3.55
CA LEU A 120 1.02 -11.79 3.15
C LEU A 120 0.26 -12.63 2.12
N LEU A 121 0.95 -13.12 1.09
CA LEU A 121 0.33 -13.94 0.04
C LEU A 121 -0.19 -15.28 0.58
N ALA A 122 0.45 -15.84 1.61
CA ALA A 122 0.00 -17.06 2.26
C ALA A 122 -1.04 -16.84 3.37
N ALA A 123 -1.27 -15.61 3.83
CA ALA A 123 -2.14 -15.30 4.96
C ALA A 123 -3.59 -15.79 4.78
N PRO A 124 -4.32 -15.48 3.67
CA PRO A 124 -5.72 -15.90 3.51
C PRO A 124 -5.85 -17.43 3.42
N PHE A 125 -4.90 -18.10 2.77
CA PHE A 125 -4.93 -19.55 2.59
C PHE A 125 -4.55 -20.35 3.86
N ARG A 126 -3.97 -19.70 4.88
CA ARG A 126 -3.57 -20.39 6.14
C ARG A 126 -4.77 -20.85 6.93
N PHE A 127 -5.79 -20.01 7.05
CA PHE A 127 -6.99 -20.34 7.81
C PHE A 127 -7.65 -21.60 7.23
N ALA A 128 -7.88 -21.62 5.91
CA ALA A 128 -8.41 -22.79 5.21
C ALA A 128 -7.53 -24.04 5.44
N ARG A 129 -6.21 -23.93 5.27
CA ARG A 129 -5.30 -25.08 5.40
C ARG A 129 -5.25 -25.65 6.81
N ASP A 130 -5.20 -24.80 7.83
CA ASP A 130 -5.17 -25.24 9.22
C ASP A 130 -6.55 -25.78 9.65
N PHE A 131 -7.65 -25.22 9.12
CA PHE A 131 -8.99 -25.79 9.28
C PHE A 131 -9.11 -27.19 8.69
N PHE A 132 -8.64 -27.43 7.46
CA PHE A 132 -8.64 -28.76 6.84
C PHE A 132 -7.72 -29.75 7.57
N ARG A 133 -6.56 -29.30 8.08
CA ARG A 133 -5.66 -30.14 8.90
C ARG A 133 -6.28 -30.49 10.24
N TRP A 134 -6.86 -29.52 10.95
CA TRP A 134 -7.59 -29.77 12.19
C TRP A 134 -8.74 -30.74 11.95
N ARG A 135 -9.49 -30.59 10.84
CA ARG A 135 -10.53 -31.53 10.43
C ARG A 135 -9.99 -32.95 10.22
N LYS A 136 -8.80 -33.10 9.61
CA LYS A 136 -8.15 -34.40 9.39
C LYS A 136 -7.68 -35.03 10.72
N VAL A 137 -7.10 -34.25 11.61
CA VAL A 137 -6.63 -34.71 12.93
C VAL A 137 -7.80 -35.02 13.87
N ALA A 138 -8.86 -34.22 13.88
CA ALA A 138 -10.10 -34.48 14.61
C ALA A 138 -10.84 -35.73 14.09
N ARG A 139 -10.68 -36.08 12.81
CA ARG A 139 -11.15 -37.36 12.25
C ARG A 139 -10.30 -38.55 12.71
N GLN A 140 -9.00 -38.34 12.93
CA GLN A 140 -8.07 -39.39 13.38
C GLN A 140 -8.16 -39.64 14.90
N LEU A 141 -8.54 -38.64 15.70
CA LEU A 141 -8.73 -38.72 17.17
C LEU A 141 -10.11 -39.25 17.61
N GLY A 142 -10.84 -39.95 16.74
CA GLY A 142 -11.99 -40.78 17.14
C GLY A 142 -13.30 -40.06 17.52
N GLN A 143 -13.35 -38.75 17.69
CA GLN A 143 -14.57 -38.05 18.15
C GLN A 143 -15.63 -37.74 17.05
N ARG A 144 -15.66 -38.47 15.92
CA ARG A 144 -16.44 -38.01 14.74
C ARG A 144 -17.18 -39.04 13.90
N ARG A 145 -17.50 -40.24 14.40
CA ARG A 145 -18.61 -41.02 13.80
C ARG A 145 -19.99 -40.51 14.25
N ILE A 146 -20.11 -40.05 15.49
CA ILE A 146 -21.42 -39.74 16.08
C ILE A 146 -22.05 -38.43 15.53
N ARG A 147 -21.27 -37.39 15.18
CA ARG A 147 -21.85 -36.12 14.68
C ARG A 147 -22.17 -36.07 13.19
N LEU A 148 -21.42 -36.78 12.34
CA LEU A 148 -21.72 -36.84 10.89
C LEU A 148 -22.82 -37.86 10.59
N ALA A 149 -22.86 -38.98 11.33
CA ALA A 149 -23.99 -39.91 11.27
C ALA A 149 -25.27 -39.25 11.80
N ALA A 150 -25.21 -38.51 12.91
CA ALA A 150 -26.37 -37.76 13.40
C ALA A 150 -26.91 -36.75 12.37
N ILE A 151 -26.04 -35.98 11.68
CA ILE A 151 -26.50 -35.05 10.62
C ILE A 151 -27.05 -35.81 9.41
N ALA A 152 -26.41 -36.92 9.01
CA ALA A 152 -26.88 -37.75 7.89
C ALA A 152 -28.24 -38.42 8.16
N VAL A 153 -28.52 -38.78 9.42
CA VAL A 153 -29.81 -39.35 9.85
C VAL A 153 -30.96 -38.35 9.71
N TRP A 154 -30.69 -37.04 9.80
CA TRP A 154 -31.70 -35.99 9.59
C TRP A 154 -31.92 -35.60 8.13
N VAL A 155 -31.01 -35.95 7.22
CA VAL A 155 -31.14 -35.62 5.78
C VAL A 155 -32.41 -36.24 5.22
N MET A 156 -32.64 -37.52 5.47
CA MET A 156 -33.80 -38.24 4.91
C MET A 156 -35.15 -37.73 5.46
N PRO A 157 -35.35 -37.55 6.78
CA PRO A 157 -36.57 -36.95 7.33
C PRO A 157 -36.82 -35.53 6.84
N LEU A 158 -35.79 -34.69 6.69
CA LEU A 158 -35.93 -33.31 6.22
C LEU A 158 -36.23 -33.24 4.73
N THR A 159 -35.58 -34.06 3.90
CA THR A 159 -35.87 -34.10 2.46
C THR A 159 -37.27 -34.65 2.20
N LEU A 160 -37.64 -35.74 2.88
CA LEU A 160 -38.96 -36.34 2.71
C LEU A 160 -40.04 -35.43 3.29
N GLY A 161 -39.79 -34.83 4.46
CA GLY A 161 -40.68 -33.84 5.06
C GLY A 161 -40.87 -32.60 4.18
N GLY A 162 -39.81 -32.11 3.54
CA GLY A 162 -39.90 -31.02 2.56
C GLY A 162 -40.71 -31.39 1.31
N VAL A 163 -40.54 -32.62 0.79
CA VAL A 163 -41.34 -33.14 -0.33
C VAL A 163 -42.82 -33.25 0.05
N PHE A 164 -43.13 -33.78 1.24
CA PHE A 164 -44.50 -33.85 1.75
C PHE A 164 -45.09 -32.45 1.97
N LEU A 165 -44.32 -31.51 2.52
CA LEU A 165 -44.76 -30.14 2.71
C LEU A 165 -45.07 -29.44 1.38
N ALA A 166 -44.27 -29.69 0.34
CA ALA A 166 -44.50 -29.17 -1.00
C ALA A 166 -45.74 -29.79 -1.66
N LEU A 167 -45.92 -31.11 -1.54
CA LEU A 167 -47.12 -31.81 -2.03
C LEU A 167 -48.39 -31.35 -1.30
N PHE A 168 -48.32 -31.16 0.02
CA PHE A 168 -49.44 -30.64 0.81
C PHE A 168 -49.71 -29.17 0.54
N GLY A 169 -48.68 -28.35 0.30
CA GLY A 169 -48.83 -26.98 -0.17
C GLY A 169 -49.56 -26.92 -1.50
N ALA A 170 -49.20 -27.77 -2.47
CA ALA A 170 -49.87 -27.82 -3.78
C ALA A 170 -51.30 -28.38 -3.74
N ALA A 171 -51.62 -29.23 -2.76
CA ALA A 171 -52.93 -29.88 -2.63
C ALA A 171 -53.89 -29.18 -1.66
N ASN A 172 -53.41 -28.25 -0.83
CA ASN A 172 -54.22 -27.57 0.19
C ASN A 172 -53.97 -26.04 0.18
N PRO A 173 -54.97 -25.24 -0.25
CA PRO A 173 -54.82 -23.79 -0.38
C PRO A 173 -54.56 -23.06 0.95
N ILE A 174 -54.92 -23.65 2.10
CA ILE A 174 -54.58 -23.09 3.42
C ILE A 174 -53.08 -23.22 3.66
N ILE A 175 -52.47 -24.37 3.35
CA ILE A 175 -51.04 -24.62 3.55
C ILE A 175 -50.21 -23.78 2.56
N GLU A 176 -50.69 -23.61 1.33
CA GLU A 176 -50.10 -22.70 0.34
C GLU A 176 -50.05 -21.24 0.85
N HIS A 177 -51.12 -20.79 1.50
CA HIS A 177 -51.18 -19.45 2.10
C HIS A 177 -50.18 -19.30 3.27
N TRP A 178 -50.07 -20.29 4.15
CA TRP A 178 -49.06 -20.27 5.23
C TRP A 178 -47.61 -20.31 4.72
N LEU A 179 -47.35 -21.06 3.65
CA LEU A 179 -46.02 -21.13 3.03
C LEU A 179 -45.65 -19.84 2.29
N SER A 180 -46.60 -19.17 1.66
CA SER A 180 -46.36 -17.90 0.97
C SER A 180 -46.11 -16.71 1.93
N LEU A 181 -46.52 -16.83 3.19
CA LEU A 181 -46.16 -15.90 4.27
C LEU A 181 -44.71 -16.08 4.77
N ILE A 182 -44.06 -17.21 4.47
CA ILE A 182 -42.65 -17.47 4.82
C ILE A 182 -41.78 -16.89 3.70
N ASP A 183 -41.48 -15.60 3.81
CA ASP A 183 -40.53 -14.95 2.92
C ASP A 183 -39.10 -15.32 3.31
N LEU A 184 -38.55 -16.32 2.61
CA LEU A 184 -37.18 -16.78 2.80
C LEU A 184 -36.14 -15.70 2.47
N TYR A 185 -36.48 -14.76 1.58
CA TYR A 185 -35.64 -13.60 1.25
C TYR A 185 -35.60 -12.61 2.41
N ALA A 186 -36.73 -12.32 3.07
CA ALA A 186 -36.78 -11.48 4.28
C ALA A 186 -36.04 -12.12 5.48
N LEU A 187 -36.00 -13.45 5.58
CA LEU A 187 -35.21 -14.15 6.61
C LEU A 187 -33.70 -14.10 6.31
N LEU A 188 -33.32 -14.14 5.03
CA LEU A 188 -31.95 -13.96 4.57
C LEU A 188 -31.48 -12.50 4.72
N ASP A 189 -32.37 -11.53 4.57
CA ASP A 189 -32.10 -10.10 4.78
C ASP A 189 -31.82 -9.78 6.26
N LYS A 190 -32.42 -10.55 7.20
CA LYS A 190 -32.11 -10.50 8.64
C LYS A 190 -30.74 -11.09 8.99
N ILE A 191 -30.17 -11.93 8.12
CA ILE A 191 -28.80 -12.40 8.25
C ILE A 191 -27.93 -11.42 7.48
N GLU A 192 -27.21 -10.54 8.19
CA GLU A 192 -26.22 -9.66 7.57
C GLU A 192 -25.07 -10.51 7.00
N VAL A 193 -25.25 -11.10 5.80
CA VAL A 193 -24.26 -11.94 5.12
C VAL A 193 -22.95 -11.17 4.98
N VAL A 194 -23.03 -9.85 4.78
CA VAL A 194 -21.89 -8.92 4.77
C VAL A 194 -21.11 -8.94 6.09
N ARG A 195 -21.79 -8.97 7.25
CA ARG A 195 -21.15 -9.06 8.56
C ARG A 195 -20.49 -10.40 8.80
N LEU A 196 -21.12 -11.49 8.34
CA LEU A 196 -20.54 -12.83 8.41
C LEU A 196 -19.27 -12.95 7.54
N ILE A 197 -19.29 -12.40 6.33
CA ILE A 197 -18.12 -12.33 5.45
C ILE A 197 -17.02 -11.48 6.13
N PHE A 198 -17.38 -10.34 6.72
CA PHE A 198 -16.45 -9.51 7.47
C PHE A 198 -15.79 -10.28 8.62
N TRP A 199 -16.55 -11.02 9.43
CA TRP A 199 -15.99 -11.87 10.49
C TRP A 199 -15.05 -12.94 9.95
N LEU A 200 -15.39 -13.57 8.82
CA LEU A 200 -14.55 -14.61 8.22
C LEU A 200 -13.22 -14.03 7.70
N VAL A 201 -13.26 -12.85 7.07
CA VAL A 201 -12.06 -12.14 6.60
C VAL A 201 -11.19 -11.70 7.78
N MET A 202 -11.79 -11.08 8.81
CA MET A 202 -11.07 -10.66 10.01
C MET A 202 -10.47 -11.84 10.76
N LEU A 203 -11.20 -12.95 10.89
CA LEU A 203 -10.71 -14.16 11.50
C LEU A 203 -9.51 -14.73 10.72
N ALA A 204 -9.59 -14.78 9.39
CA ALA A 204 -8.48 -15.25 8.55
C ALA A 204 -7.23 -14.36 8.70
N ALA A 205 -7.41 -13.05 8.71
CA ALA A 205 -6.33 -12.08 8.89
C ALA A 205 -5.68 -12.23 10.28
N VAL A 206 -6.47 -12.14 11.35
CA VAL A 206 -6.02 -12.28 12.74
C VAL A 206 -5.32 -13.62 12.95
N TRP A 207 -5.90 -14.72 12.45
CA TRP A 207 -5.31 -16.06 12.57
C TRP A 207 -3.94 -16.18 11.89
N ALA A 208 -3.72 -15.48 10.77
CA ALA A 208 -2.43 -15.46 10.09
C ALA A 208 -1.33 -14.78 10.93
N PHE A 209 -1.67 -13.75 11.71
CA PHE A 209 -0.76 -13.05 12.62
C PHE A 209 -0.49 -13.81 13.91
N LEU A 210 -1.50 -14.49 14.50
CA LEU A 210 -1.29 -15.34 15.69
C LEU A 210 -0.41 -16.57 15.41
N ARG A 211 -0.23 -16.97 14.14
CA ARG A 211 0.68 -18.05 13.74
C ARG A 211 1.64 -17.57 12.64
N PRO A 212 2.72 -16.85 13.01
CA PRO A 212 3.74 -16.43 12.06
C PRO A 212 4.59 -17.62 11.61
N ARG A 213 4.05 -18.40 10.67
CA ARG A 213 4.71 -19.54 10.04
C ARG A 213 5.04 -19.19 8.60
N LEU A 214 6.33 -19.17 8.26
CA LEU A 214 6.71 -19.08 6.85
C LEU A 214 6.28 -20.38 6.13
N PRO A 215 5.67 -20.27 4.93
CA PRO A 215 5.36 -21.44 4.14
C PRO A 215 6.64 -22.20 3.79
N ARG A 216 6.77 -23.44 4.29
CA ARG A 216 7.85 -24.37 3.90
C ARG A 216 7.73 -24.87 2.45
N PHE A 217 6.78 -24.32 1.68
CA PHE A 217 6.45 -24.79 0.34
C PHE A 217 7.62 -24.57 -0.63
N PHE A 218 8.26 -23.40 -0.61
CA PHE A 218 9.43 -23.14 -1.45
C PHE A 218 10.66 -23.95 -1.06
N SER A 219 10.86 -24.28 0.22
CA SER A 219 11.93 -25.21 0.63
C SER A 219 11.67 -26.65 0.18
N ARG A 220 10.41 -27.03 -0.08
CA ARG A 220 10.07 -28.32 -0.69
C ARG A 220 10.20 -28.27 -2.19
N ILE A 221 9.76 -27.20 -2.86
CA ILE A 221 9.98 -27.02 -4.31
C ILE A 221 11.48 -27.01 -4.61
N ARG A 222 12.30 -26.30 -3.83
CA ARG A 222 13.77 -26.29 -4.02
C ARG A 222 14.47 -27.61 -3.65
N ARG A 223 13.78 -28.52 -2.97
CA ARG A 223 14.25 -29.90 -2.70
C ARG A 223 13.66 -30.92 -3.67
N ALA A 224 12.53 -30.59 -4.31
CA ALA A 224 11.80 -31.43 -5.26
C ALA A 224 12.18 -31.11 -6.71
N LEU A 225 12.74 -29.91 -6.97
CA LEU A 225 13.67 -29.74 -8.07
C LEU A 225 14.92 -30.51 -7.64
N PRO A 226 15.31 -31.58 -8.36
CA PRO A 226 16.64 -32.12 -8.23
C PRO A 226 17.62 -30.95 -8.33
N ALA A 227 18.68 -30.97 -7.53
CA ALA A 227 19.86 -30.22 -7.92
C ALA A 227 20.24 -30.80 -9.28
N ALA A 228 19.77 -30.18 -10.37
CA ALA A 228 20.32 -30.43 -11.68
C ALA A 228 21.83 -30.30 -11.47
N PRO A 229 22.64 -31.33 -11.79
CA PRO A 229 24.06 -31.14 -11.79
C PRO A 229 24.28 -29.85 -12.57
N VAL A 230 25.00 -28.90 -11.98
CA VAL A 230 25.45 -27.72 -12.70
C VAL A 230 26.52 -28.22 -13.67
N ALA A 231 26.09 -28.98 -14.68
CA ALA A 231 26.70 -28.95 -15.97
C ALA A 231 26.64 -27.47 -16.34
N ARG A 232 27.79 -26.80 -16.26
CA ARG A 232 27.97 -25.52 -16.92
C ARG A 232 27.42 -25.76 -18.33
N PRO A 233 26.33 -25.10 -18.78
CA PRO A 233 25.99 -25.20 -20.18
C PRO A 233 27.25 -24.72 -20.90
N ALA A 234 27.76 -25.55 -21.81
CA ALA A 234 28.78 -25.10 -22.74
C ALA A 234 28.20 -23.81 -23.33
N ARG A 235 28.82 -22.67 -23.00
CA ARG A 235 28.32 -21.35 -23.40
C ARG A 235 28.12 -21.41 -24.89
N THR A 236 26.87 -21.35 -25.33
CA THR A 236 26.56 -21.32 -26.75
C THR A 236 27.16 -20.04 -27.30
N SER A 237 28.02 -20.17 -28.31
CA SER A 237 28.79 -19.08 -28.93
C SER A 237 27.92 -17.85 -29.27
N ALA A 238 26.63 -18.04 -29.54
CA ALA A 238 25.67 -16.97 -29.76
C ALA A 238 25.42 -16.06 -28.54
N GLU A 239 25.37 -16.60 -27.31
CA GLU A 239 25.21 -15.79 -26.09
C GLU A 239 26.49 -15.01 -25.76
N ASP A 240 27.67 -15.60 -26.02
CA ASP A 240 28.96 -14.93 -25.86
C ASP A 240 29.23 -13.89 -26.98
N VAL A 241 28.60 -14.00 -28.15
CA VAL A 241 28.65 -12.97 -29.22
C VAL A 241 27.66 -11.84 -28.96
N LEU A 242 26.43 -12.15 -28.53
CA LEU A 242 25.37 -11.16 -28.29
C LEU A 242 25.54 -10.42 -26.94
N PHE A 243 26.09 -11.09 -25.92
CA PHE A 243 26.37 -10.53 -24.59
C PHE A 243 27.88 -10.49 -24.28
N GLY A 244 28.72 -10.62 -25.30
CA GLY A 244 30.17 -10.54 -25.17
C GLY A 244 30.65 -9.17 -24.73
N LYS A 245 31.89 -9.13 -24.19
CA LYS A 245 32.57 -7.90 -23.77
C LYS A 245 32.51 -6.79 -24.84
N ALA A 246 32.70 -7.14 -26.10
CA ALA A 246 32.68 -6.19 -27.22
C ALA A 246 31.27 -5.66 -27.52
N ALA A 247 30.24 -6.49 -27.44
CA ALA A 247 28.85 -6.07 -27.63
C ALA A 247 28.40 -5.12 -26.51
N ILE A 248 28.75 -5.44 -25.25
CA ILE A 248 28.47 -4.59 -24.09
C ILE A 248 29.16 -3.23 -24.24
N LEU A 249 30.44 -3.20 -24.63
CA LEU A 249 31.18 -1.95 -24.81
C LEU A 249 30.58 -1.10 -25.93
N ARG A 250 30.26 -1.68 -27.09
CA ARG A 250 29.63 -0.97 -28.21
C ARG A 250 28.26 -0.41 -27.84
N ALA A 251 27.41 -1.21 -27.19
CA ALA A 251 26.11 -0.77 -26.71
C ALA A 251 26.26 0.40 -25.73
N LEU A 252 27.21 0.33 -24.82
CA LEU A 252 27.42 1.37 -23.82
C LEU A 252 27.96 2.68 -24.43
N ILE A 253 28.79 2.61 -25.47
CA ILE A 253 29.19 3.79 -26.25
C ILE A 253 27.97 4.41 -26.94
N VAL A 254 27.19 3.61 -27.67
CA VAL A 254 25.99 4.10 -28.38
C VAL A 254 24.99 4.72 -27.41
N PHE A 255 24.76 4.11 -26.25
CA PHE A 255 23.86 4.66 -25.24
C PHE A 255 24.40 5.97 -24.65
N ASN A 256 25.68 6.05 -24.28
CA ASN A 256 26.25 7.32 -23.79
C ASN A 256 26.16 8.44 -24.84
N ALA A 257 26.31 8.12 -26.13
CA ALA A 257 26.16 9.10 -27.21
C ALA A 257 24.71 9.58 -27.35
N LEU A 258 23.74 8.65 -27.38
CA LEU A 258 22.32 9.00 -27.47
C LEU A 258 21.84 9.85 -26.28
N PHE A 259 22.24 9.47 -25.07
CA PHE A 259 21.88 10.20 -23.85
C PHE A 259 22.61 11.55 -23.75
N ALA A 260 23.83 11.67 -24.27
CA ALA A 260 24.52 12.96 -24.41
C ALA A 260 23.77 13.90 -25.35
N VAL A 261 23.34 13.42 -26.52
CA VAL A 261 22.52 14.20 -27.47
C VAL A 261 21.23 14.69 -26.79
N GLN A 262 20.53 13.80 -26.09
CA GLN A 262 19.33 14.18 -25.35
C GLN A 262 19.63 15.25 -24.27
N SER A 263 20.73 15.10 -23.52
CA SER A 263 21.11 16.06 -22.48
C SER A 263 21.46 17.43 -23.06
N VAL A 264 22.10 17.47 -24.23
CA VAL A 264 22.39 18.71 -24.97
C VAL A 264 21.08 19.36 -25.43
N LEU A 265 20.15 18.59 -25.99
CA LEU A 265 18.83 19.11 -26.39
C LEU A 265 18.06 19.67 -25.20
N ASP A 266 18.04 18.96 -24.06
CA ASP A 266 17.41 19.48 -22.84
C ASP A 266 18.12 20.75 -22.36
N ALA A 267 19.45 20.83 -22.40
CA ALA A 267 20.17 22.05 -22.04
C ALA A 267 19.83 23.23 -22.98
N THR A 268 19.75 23.01 -24.30
CA THR A 268 19.44 24.09 -25.25
C THR A 268 18.00 24.57 -25.17
N TYR A 269 17.03 23.66 -25.06
CA TYR A 269 15.60 24.00 -25.12
C TYR A 269 14.99 24.30 -23.74
N LEU A 270 15.42 23.61 -22.67
CA LEU A 270 14.90 23.88 -21.31
C LEU A 270 15.74 24.94 -20.57
N TRP A 271 17.07 24.91 -20.68
CA TRP A 271 17.94 25.82 -19.92
C TRP A 271 18.31 27.08 -20.70
N GLY A 272 18.36 26.99 -22.03
CA GLY A 272 18.75 28.09 -22.93
C GLY A 272 17.64 29.07 -23.31
N GLY A 273 16.39 28.88 -22.86
CA GLY A 273 15.27 29.81 -23.11
C GLY A 273 14.85 29.96 -24.59
N VAL A 274 15.28 29.04 -25.46
CA VAL A 274 14.91 29.06 -26.89
C VAL A 274 13.44 28.67 -27.02
N ALA A 275 12.64 29.56 -27.62
CA ALA A 275 11.22 29.31 -27.87
C ALA A 275 11.00 27.97 -28.59
N LEU A 276 10.00 27.20 -28.14
CA LEU A 276 9.58 25.98 -28.84
C LEU A 276 9.29 26.32 -30.32
N PRO A 277 9.64 25.44 -31.28
CA PRO A 277 9.29 25.61 -32.68
C PRO A 277 7.78 25.89 -32.83
N ASP A 278 7.43 26.84 -33.71
CA ASP A 278 6.06 27.34 -33.90
C ASP A 278 5.05 26.18 -34.05
N GLY A 279 4.08 26.11 -33.12
CA GLY A 279 2.97 25.14 -33.15
C GLY A 279 3.01 24.00 -32.12
N LEU A 280 4.07 23.85 -31.31
CA LEU A 280 4.10 22.87 -30.22
C LEU A 280 3.66 23.48 -28.88
N THR A 281 2.51 23.04 -28.36
CA THR A 281 2.09 23.40 -27.00
C THR A 281 2.91 22.64 -25.96
N TYR A 282 3.19 23.26 -24.81
CA TYR A 282 3.91 22.63 -23.70
C TYR A 282 3.29 21.29 -23.25
N ALA A 283 1.97 21.14 -23.36
CA ALA A 283 1.26 19.89 -23.07
C ALA A 283 1.56 18.77 -24.09
N ALA A 284 1.65 19.10 -25.38
CA ALA A 284 2.02 18.14 -26.42
C ALA A 284 3.48 17.70 -26.30
N TYR A 285 4.38 18.62 -25.93
CA TYR A 285 5.79 18.33 -25.68
C TYR A 285 5.99 17.40 -24.47
N ALA A 286 5.29 17.65 -23.36
CA ALA A 286 5.36 16.83 -22.16
C ALA A 286 4.84 15.39 -22.38
N HIS A 287 3.70 15.23 -23.06
CA HIS A 287 3.11 13.91 -23.30
C HIS A 287 3.79 13.09 -24.41
N ARG A 288 4.27 13.70 -25.50
CA ARG A 288 4.95 12.95 -26.58
C ARG A 288 6.38 12.55 -26.25
N GLY A 289 7.09 13.34 -25.43
CA GLY A 289 8.48 13.05 -25.07
C GLY A 289 8.63 12.03 -23.93
N ALA A 290 7.77 12.08 -22.91
CA ALA A 290 8.00 11.35 -21.67
C ALA A 290 7.90 9.82 -21.81
N TYR A 291 6.87 9.29 -22.49
CA TYR A 291 6.65 7.85 -22.54
C TYR A 291 7.73 7.06 -23.30
N PRO A 292 8.19 7.51 -24.48
CA PRO A 292 9.28 6.83 -25.19
C PRO A 292 10.61 6.91 -24.44
N LEU A 293 10.93 8.05 -23.80
CA LEU A 293 12.17 8.23 -23.03
C LEU A 293 12.22 7.33 -21.78
N VAL A 294 11.09 7.16 -21.09
CA VAL A 294 11.01 6.23 -19.96
C VAL A 294 11.15 4.78 -20.45
N ALA A 295 10.51 4.42 -21.56
CA ALA A 295 10.61 3.08 -22.13
C ALA A 295 12.05 2.75 -22.58
N THR A 296 12.75 3.68 -23.24
CA THR A 296 14.15 3.48 -23.67
C THR A 296 15.11 3.44 -22.48
N ALA A 297 14.91 4.27 -21.45
CA ALA A 297 15.68 4.21 -20.22
C ALA A 297 15.49 2.88 -19.47
N LEU A 298 14.25 2.36 -19.39
CA LEU A 298 13.96 1.07 -18.77
C LEU A 298 14.53 -0.10 -19.56
N LEU A 299 14.48 -0.07 -20.89
CA LEU A 299 15.10 -1.08 -21.76
C LEU A 299 16.63 -1.06 -21.63
N ALA A 300 17.25 0.12 -21.59
CA ALA A 300 18.68 0.28 -21.36
C ALA A 300 19.09 -0.22 -19.96
N ALA A 301 18.31 0.08 -18.92
CA ALA A 301 18.53 -0.44 -17.57
C ALA A 301 18.37 -1.96 -17.47
N GLY A 302 17.37 -2.53 -18.16
CA GLY A 302 17.17 -3.98 -18.27
C GLY A 302 18.36 -4.66 -18.95
N PHE A 303 18.83 -4.10 -20.07
CA PHE A 303 20.02 -4.58 -20.79
C PHE A 303 21.26 -4.57 -19.89
N VAL A 304 21.51 -3.47 -19.16
CA VAL A 304 22.67 -3.33 -18.27
C VAL A 304 22.60 -4.31 -17.09
N LEU A 305 21.42 -4.55 -16.49
CA LEU A 305 21.27 -5.51 -15.40
C LEU A 305 21.51 -6.96 -15.86
N VAL A 306 21.13 -7.30 -17.09
CA VAL A 306 21.41 -8.61 -17.70
C VAL A 306 22.89 -8.73 -18.05
N ALA A 307 23.49 -7.71 -18.67
CA ALA A 307 24.88 -7.68 -19.09
C ALA A 307 25.88 -7.65 -17.91
N LEU A 308 25.52 -7.01 -16.80
CA LEU A 308 26.31 -6.93 -15.57
C LEU A 308 25.92 -7.99 -14.53
N ARG A 309 25.15 -9.02 -14.91
CA ARG A 309 24.79 -10.12 -14.00
C ARG A 309 26.06 -10.83 -13.54
N SER A 310 26.23 -10.86 -12.22
CA SER A 310 27.47 -11.21 -11.51
C SER A 310 28.10 -12.53 -11.97
N GLY A 311 29.30 -12.45 -12.55
CA GLY A 311 30.14 -13.60 -12.91
C GLY A 311 30.99 -13.44 -14.16
N SER A 312 30.82 -12.36 -14.94
CA SER A 312 31.57 -12.13 -16.18
C SER A 312 32.87 -11.35 -15.92
N GLU A 313 33.95 -11.74 -16.62
CA GLU A 313 35.25 -11.05 -16.61
C GLU A 313 35.17 -9.58 -17.05
N THR A 314 34.04 -9.18 -17.63
CA THR A 314 33.62 -7.84 -18.00
C THR A 314 33.60 -6.83 -16.84
N SER A 315 33.43 -7.29 -15.58
CA SER A 315 33.38 -6.40 -14.40
C SER A 315 34.74 -5.82 -13.98
N ARG A 316 35.86 -6.29 -14.55
CA ARG A 316 37.22 -5.83 -14.20
C ARG A 316 37.78 -4.76 -15.14
N ASP A 317 37.12 -4.51 -16.28
CA ASP A 317 37.63 -3.55 -17.26
C ASP A 317 37.35 -2.09 -16.82
N PRO A 318 38.38 -1.25 -16.64
CA PRO A 318 38.22 0.13 -16.20
C PRO A 318 37.43 0.99 -17.20
N LEU A 319 37.47 0.69 -18.51
CA LEU A 319 36.75 1.46 -19.52
C LEU A 319 35.24 1.23 -19.41
N ILE A 320 34.81 -0.03 -19.25
CA ILE A 320 33.38 -0.36 -19.08
C ILE A 320 32.86 0.28 -17.80
N ARG A 321 33.65 0.28 -16.71
CA ARG A 321 33.24 0.93 -15.46
C ARG A 321 33.08 2.45 -15.62
N ARG A 322 34.00 3.12 -16.32
CA ARG A 322 33.92 4.56 -16.62
C ARG A 322 32.70 4.88 -17.47
N LEU A 323 32.45 4.11 -18.52
CA LEU A 323 31.29 4.28 -19.39
C LEU A 323 29.95 4.02 -18.66
N VAL A 324 29.91 3.09 -17.70
CA VAL A 324 28.73 2.88 -16.85
C VAL A 324 28.52 4.07 -15.92
N TYR A 325 29.58 4.60 -15.30
CA TYR A 325 29.45 5.80 -14.46
C TYR A 325 28.97 7.01 -15.25
N LEU A 326 29.53 7.25 -16.44
CA LEU A 326 29.10 8.32 -17.33
C LEU A 326 27.62 8.16 -17.70
N TRP A 327 27.21 6.94 -18.06
CA TRP A 327 25.83 6.66 -18.43
C TRP A 327 24.85 6.88 -17.27
N VAL A 328 25.20 6.42 -16.06
CA VAL A 328 24.35 6.65 -14.87
C VAL A 328 24.29 8.13 -14.52
N ALA A 329 25.39 8.86 -14.64
CA ALA A 329 25.41 10.32 -14.44
C ALA A 329 24.52 11.05 -15.46
N GLN A 330 24.58 10.69 -16.75
CA GLN A 330 23.68 11.22 -17.77
C GLN A 330 22.21 10.91 -17.46
N ASN A 331 21.88 9.72 -16.95
CA ASN A 331 20.51 9.40 -16.54
C ASN A 331 20.04 10.26 -15.35
N ILE A 332 20.92 10.59 -14.39
CA ILE A 332 20.58 11.51 -13.31
C ILE A 332 20.28 12.91 -13.88
N VAL A 333 21.08 13.39 -14.84
CA VAL A 333 20.83 14.66 -15.53
C VAL A 333 19.46 14.64 -16.25
N LEU A 334 19.13 13.55 -16.95
CA LEU A 334 17.81 13.43 -17.60
C LEU A 334 16.65 13.42 -16.61
N VAL A 335 16.81 12.80 -15.43
CA VAL A 335 15.80 12.86 -14.38
C VAL A 335 15.65 14.29 -13.88
N ILE A 336 16.73 15.04 -13.70
CA ILE A 336 16.69 16.47 -13.34
C ILE A 336 15.97 17.29 -14.41
N SER A 337 16.29 17.08 -15.70
CA SER A 337 15.58 17.73 -16.82
C SER A 337 14.09 17.40 -16.82
N SER A 338 13.72 16.15 -16.49
CA SER A 338 12.32 15.72 -16.39
C SER A 338 11.60 16.37 -15.21
N ILE A 339 12.28 16.55 -14.06
CA ILE A 339 11.77 17.29 -12.90
C ILE A 339 11.50 18.74 -13.28
N LEU A 340 12.45 19.42 -13.93
CA LEU A 340 12.28 20.79 -14.40
C LEU A 340 11.11 20.92 -15.39
N ARG A 341 10.97 19.96 -16.31
CA ARG A 341 9.83 19.94 -17.24
C ARG A 341 8.50 19.80 -16.53
N LEU A 342 8.42 18.95 -15.51
CA LEU A 342 7.21 18.80 -14.69
C LEU A 342 6.94 20.07 -13.87
N ASP A 343 7.97 20.73 -13.37
CA ASP A 343 7.87 21.99 -12.60
C ASP A 343 7.32 23.13 -13.46
N LEU A 344 7.84 23.31 -14.69
CA LEU A 344 7.29 24.25 -15.66
C LEU A 344 5.82 23.92 -16.00
N TYR A 345 5.49 22.65 -16.14
CA TYR A 345 4.11 22.21 -16.37
C TYR A 345 3.20 22.52 -15.18
N VAL A 346 3.69 22.37 -13.95
CA VAL A 346 2.96 22.75 -12.73
C VAL A 346 2.74 24.26 -12.66
N GLY A 347 3.73 25.06 -13.06
CA GLY A 347 3.55 26.52 -13.15
C GLY A 347 2.41 26.94 -14.08
N MET A 348 2.15 26.16 -15.14
CA MET A 348 1.09 26.46 -16.12
C MET A 348 -0.24 25.75 -15.87
N TYR A 349 -0.32 24.71 -15.04
CA TYR A 349 -1.54 23.91 -14.85
C TYR A 349 -1.85 23.59 -13.38
N ALA A 350 -1.24 24.33 -12.45
CA ALA A 350 -1.28 24.11 -11.01
C ALA A 350 -0.74 22.74 -10.56
N LEU A 351 -0.69 22.50 -9.25
CA LEU A 351 -0.22 21.25 -8.67
C LEU A 351 -1.39 20.28 -8.45
N THR A 352 -1.15 18.98 -8.69
CA THR A 352 -2.12 17.90 -8.46
C THR A 352 -1.47 16.69 -7.78
N TYR A 353 -2.29 15.77 -7.26
CA TYR A 353 -1.82 14.54 -6.63
C TYR A 353 -0.86 13.73 -7.52
N LEU A 354 -1.19 13.56 -8.80
CA LEU A 354 -0.36 12.79 -9.73
C LEU A 354 0.99 13.47 -10.00
N ARG A 355 1.02 14.81 -10.06
CA ARG A 355 2.27 15.57 -10.25
C ARG A 355 3.15 15.49 -9.02
N VAL A 356 2.59 15.59 -7.81
CA VAL A 356 3.35 15.37 -6.56
C VAL A 356 3.90 13.94 -6.48
N ALA A 357 3.08 12.94 -6.81
CA ALA A 357 3.52 11.54 -6.86
C ALA A 357 4.64 11.34 -7.89
N ALA A 358 4.57 12.00 -9.05
CA ALA A 358 5.61 11.97 -10.07
C ALA A 358 6.93 12.59 -9.59
N PHE A 359 6.91 13.72 -8.87
CA PHE A 359 8.13 14.29 -8.26
C PHE A 359 8.77 13.32 -7.25
N ILE A 360 7.98 12.73 -6.35
CA ILE A 360 8.46 11.75 -5.38
C ILE A 360 9.06 10.53 -6.10
N TRP A 361 8.39 10.04 -7.14
CA TRP A 361 8.85 8.92 -7.95
C TRP A 361 10.16 9.23 -8.68
N MET A 362 10.28 10.40 -9.33
CA MET A 362 11.52 10.82 -9.99
C MET A 362 12.67 10.96 -8.99
N GLY A 363 12.41 11.49 -7.78
CA GLY A 363 13.38 11.53 -6.70
C GLY A 363 13.84 10.12 -6.26
N LEU A 364 12.92 9.15 -6.18
CA LEU A 364 13.26 7.75 -5.90
C LEU A 364 14.12 7.12 -7.01
N VAL A 365 13.84 7.42 -8.27
CA VAL A 365 14.65 6.96 -9.41
C VAL A 365 16.06 7.54 -9.34
N ALA A 366 16.19 8.86 -9.10
CA ALA A 366 17.48 9.51 -8.93
C ALA A 366 18.28 8.90 -7.76
N ALA A 367 17.64 8.64 -6.62
CA ALA A 367 18.26 7.96 -5.48
C ALA A 367 18.69 6.52 -5.84
N GLY A 368 17.87 5.78 -6.59
CA GLY A 368 18.20 4.43 -7.06
C GLY A 368 19.43 4.42 -7.98
N LEU A 369 19.53 5.38 -8.91
CA LEU A 369 20.69 5.58 -9.78
C LEU A 369 21.95 5.94 -8.96
N ALA A 370 21.82 6.85 -7.99
CA ALA A 370 22.92 7.18 -7.07
C ALA A 370 23.37 5.96 -6.25
N LEU A 371 22.46 5.09 -5.82
CA LEU A 371 22.79 3.85 -5.14
C LEU A 371 23.51 2.84 -6.06
N ILE A 372 23.25 2.85 -7.37
CA ILE A 372 24.03 2.05 -8.34
C ILE A 372 25.48 2.56 -8.38
N ILE A 373 25.70 3.88 -8.45
CA ILE A 373 27.05 4.46 -8.37
C ILE A 373 27.73 4.03 -7.07
N ALA A 374 27.04 4.20 -5.93
CA ALA A 374 27.56 3.83 -4.62
C ALA A 374 27.89 2.33 -4.54
N ARG A 375 27.06 1.46 -5.13
CA ARG A 375 27.32 0.01 -5.20
C ARG A 375 28.63 -0.28 -5.92
N ILE A 376 28.86 0.33 -7.08
CA ILE A 376 30.07 0.09 -7.89
C ILE A 376 31.30 0.67 -7.18
N ALA A 377 31.20 1.88 -6.64
CA ALA A 377 32.29 2.57 -5.95
C ALA A 377 32.72 1.82 -4.66
N LEU A 378 31.74 1.37 -3.87
CA LEU A 378 31.96 0.66 -2.61
C LEU A 378 32.06 -0.87 -2.77
N GLN A 379 32.12 -1.36 -4.02
CA GLN A 379 32.19 -2.79 -4.38
C GLN A 379 31.16 -3.67 -3.65
N LYS A 380 29.94 -3.16 -3.48
CA LYS A 380 28.87 -3.85 -2.74
C LYS A 380 28.14 -4.88 -3.61
N THR A 381 27.61 -5.91 -2.94
CA THR A 381 26.85 -6.98 -3.60
C THR A 381 25.51 -6.47 -4.16
N GLY A 382 24.94 -7.19 -5.13
CA GLY A 382 23.58 -6.91 -5.62
C GLY A 382 22.50 -7.00 -4.53
N GLU A 383 22.69 -7.88 -3.53
CA GLU A 383 21.79 -7.94 -2.36
C GLU A 383 21.81 -6.65 -1.53
N TRP A 384 22.96 -5.96 -1.46
CA TRP A 384 23.06 -4.67 -0.78
C TRP A 384 22.30 -3.58 -1.54
N LEU A 385 22.43 -3.52 -2.86
CA LEU A 385 21.71 -2.54 -3.69
C LEU A 385 20.19 -2.71 -3.56
N LEU A 386 19.70 -3.96 -3.63
CA LEU A 386 18.27 -4.25 -3.42
C LEU A 386 17.81 -3.85 -2.01
N SER A 387 18.65 -4.11 -1.01
CA SER A 387 18.38 -3.75 0.39
C SER A 387 18.31 -2.23 0.60
N ALA A 388 19.23 -1.48 -0.01
CA ALA A 388 19.27 -0.02 0.04
C ALA A 388 18.07 0.59 -0.67
N ASN A 389 17.73 0.12 -1.88
CA ASN A 389 16.55 0.60 -2.61
C ASN A 389 15.25 0.36 -1.84
N LEU A 390 15.08 -0.83 -1.25
CA LEU A 390 13.92 -1.14 -0.42
C LEU A 390 13.85 -0.24 0.82
N LEU A 391 14.99 0.07 1.43
CA LEU A 391 15.06 0.98 2.57
C LEU A 391 14.66 2.40 2.16
N THR A 392 15.21 2.92 1.06
CA THR A 392 14.88 4.25 0.53
C THR A 392 13.40 4.36 0.17
N LEU A 393 12.84 3.34 -0.50
CA LEU A 393 11.42 3.28 -0.82
C LEU A 393 10.57 3.25 0.46
N SER A 394 10.89 2.38 1.41
CA SER A 394 10.13 2.26 2.67
C SER A 394 10.18 3.53 3.49
N ALA A 395 11.34 4.18 3.58
CA ALA A 395 11.52 5.45 4.29
C ALA A 395 10.72 6.57 3.63
N THR A 396 10.72 6.63 2.29
CA THR A 396 9.96 7.63 1.54
C THR A 396 8.45 7.45 1.74
N LEU A 397 7.93 6.23 1.59
CA LEU A 397 6.51 5.94 1.82
C LEU A 397 6.11 6.20 3.28
N TYR A 398 6.98 5.89 4.23
CA TYR A 398 6.76 6.20 5.64
C TYR A 398 6.67 7.72 5.87
N ALA A 399 7.61 8.50 5.33
CA ALA A 399 7.58 9.96 5.41
C ALA A 399 6.32 10.56 4.76
N CYS A 400 5.90 10.02 3.61
CA CYS A 400 4.68 10.45 2.91
C CYS A 400 3.41 10.29 3.76
N CYS A 401 3.37 9.37 4.73
CA CYS A 401 2.22 9.24 5.63
C CYS A 401 2.01 10.50 6.49
N PHE A 402 3.08 11.23 6.81
CA PHE A 402 3.01 12.41 7.67
C PHE A 402 2.70 13.70 6.91
N VAL A 403 2.85 13.69 5.59
CA VAL A 403 2.58 14.85 4.75
C VAL A 403 1.07 14.94 4.47
N ASN A 404 0.51 16.13 4.64
CA ASN A 404 -0.86 16.42 4.23
C ASN A 404 -0.86 16.93 2.78
N PHE A 405 -0.82 16.02 1.81
CA PHE A 405 -0.77 16.36 0.39
C PHE A 405 -1.93 17.25 -0.05
N ALA A 406 -3.15 17.05 0.47
CA ALA A 406 -4.30 17.90 0.17
C ALA A 406 -4.04 19.36 0.56
N ALA A 407 -3.60 19.59 1.80
CA ALA A 407 -3.28 20.94 2.27
C ALA A 407 -2.06 21.52 1.55
N THR A 408 -1.02 20.72 1.27
CA THR A 408 0.16 21.20 0.53
C THR A 408 -0.22 21.64 -0.89
N ILE A 409 -1.03 20.85 -1.60
CA ILE A 409 -1.50 21.20 -2.95
C ILE A 409 -2.38 22.46 -2.90
N ALA A 410 -3.33 22.52 -1.97
CA ALA A 410 -4.23 23.67 -1.86
C ALA A 410 -3.46 24.97 -1.55
N ASN A 411 -2.52 24.93 -0.60
CA ASN A 411 -1.70 26.10 -0.28
C ASN A 411 -0.82 26.51 -1.46
N TYR A 412 -0.14 25.55 -2.10
CA TYR A 412 0.69 25.85 -3.27
C TYR A 412 -0.12 26.49 -4.40
N ASN A 413 -1.29 25.95 -4.73
CA ASN A 413 -2.14 26.44 -5.80
C ASN A 413 -2.69 27.85 -5.50
N VAL A 414 -3.09 28.11 -4.26
CA VAL A 414 -3.52 29.46 -3.83
C VAL A 414 -2.35 30.44 -3.90
N ASP A 415 -1.19 30.07 -3.36
CA ASP A 415 -0.02 30.95 -3.33
C ASP A 415 0.54 31.22 -4.74
N HIS A 416 0.36 30.33 -5.72
CA HIS A 416 0.80 30.53 -7.12
C HIS A 416 -0.33 30.91 -8.08
N SER A 417 -1.48 31.32 -7.56
CA SER A 417 -2.60 31.76 -8.38
C SER A 417 -2.39 33.17 -8.92
N TYR A 418 -2.90 33.43 -10.13
CA TYR A 418 -2.92 34.75 -10.76
C TYR A 418 -3.53 35.80 -9.81
N GLU A 419 -4.61 35.42 -9.16
CA GLU A 419 -5.41 36.25 -8.27
C GLU A 419 -4.72 36.61 -6.94
N MET A 420 -3.69 35.87 -6.54
CA MET A 420 -2.97 36.10 -5.28
C MET A 420 -1.65 36.85 -5.49
N ASN A 421 -0.89 36.51 -6.53
CA ASN A 421 0.47 37.03 -6.71
C ASN A 421 0.76 37.59 -8.12
N GLY A 422 -0.16 37.49 -9.09
CA GLY A 422 0.00 38.06 -10.43
C GLY A 422 0.44 37.06 -11.51
N PRO A 423 1.73 36.68 -11.64
CA PRO A 423 2.14 35.74 -12.68
C PRO A 423 1.78 34.31 -12.26
N GLY A 424 0.70 33.77 -12.84
CA GLY A 424 0.22 32.44 -12.54
C GLY A 424 -1.02 32.05 -13.35
N THR A 425 -1.55 30.86 -13.10
CA THR A 425 -2.85 30.44 -13.63
C THR A 425 -3.97 30.83 -12.67
N GLY A 426 -5.16 31.06 -13.22
CA GLY A 426 -6.34 31.31 -12.40
C GLY A 426 -6.61 30.14 -11.47
N LEU A 427 -6.96 30.42 -10.21
CA LEU A 427 -7.20 29.37 -9.23
C LEU A 427 -8.41 28.53 -9.62
N ASP A 428 -8.20 27.22 -9.82
CA ASP A 428 -9.30 26.26 -9.94
C ASP A 428 -9.91 25.98 -8.55
N ILE A 429 -10.94 26.75 -8.22
CA ILE A 429 -11.66 26.64 -6.94
C ILE A 429 -12.35 25.27 -6.84
N TYR A 430 -12.89 24.73 -7.94
CA TYR A 430 -13.58 23.44 -7.92
C TYR A 430 -12.60 22.30 -7.61
N TYR A 431 -11.44 22.29 -8.28
CA TYR A 431 -10.38 21.34 -7.96
C TYR A 431 -9.91 21.49 -6.51
N THR A 432 -9.68 22.73 -6.05
CA THR A 432 -9.20 22.99 -4.69
C THR A 432 -10.20 22.51 -3.64
N ARG A 433 -11.51 22.68 -3.88
CA ARG A 433 -12.57 22.12 -3.03
C ARG A 433 -12.63 20.60 -3.07
N SER A 434 -12.40 19.99 -4.23
CA SER A 434 -12.38 18.52 -4.38
C SER A 434 -11.27 17.84 -3.56
N LEU A 435 -10.24 18.58 -3.13
CA LEU A 435 -9.20 18.08 -2.21
C LEU A 435 -9.76 17.80 -0.80
N GLY A 436 -10.94 18.31 -0.49
CA GLY A 436 -11.66 18.11 0.75
C GLY A 436 -11.36 19.13 1.85
N PRO A 437 -11.73 18.85 3.11
CA PRO A 437 -11.70 19.81 4.22
C PRO A 437 -10.32 20.39 4.52
N ALA A 438 -9.25 19.67 4.18
CA ALA A 438 -7.88 20.13 4.35
C ALA A 438 -7.50 21.35 3.49
N ALA A 439 -8.29 21.64 2.45
CA ALA A 439 -8.10 22.80 1.59
C ALA A 439 -8.79 24.07 2.10
N LEU A 440 -9.75 23.96 3.04
CA LEU A 440 -10.51 25.09 3.56
C LEU A 440 -9.62 26.23 4.07
N PRO A 441 -8.56 25.99 4.88
CA PRO A 441 -7.69 27.09 5.32
C PRO A 441 -6.99 27.84 4.18
N ALA A 442 -6.70 27.15 3.07
CA ALA A 442 -6.08 27.79 1.90
C ALA A 442 -7.11 28.65 1.14
N LEU A 443 -8.32 28.12 0.94
CA LEU A 443 -9.44 28.86 0.35
C LEU A 443 -9.84 30.08 1.19
N ASP A 444 -9.78 29.96 2.51
CA ASP A 444 -10.08 31.08 3.41
C ASP A 444 -9.10 32.24 3.20
N ARG A 445 -7.80 31.94 3.14
CA ARG A 445 -6.75 32.94 2.84
C ARG A 445 -7.00 33.60 1.48
N PHE A 446 -7.36 32.80 0.48
CA PHE A 446 -7.68 33.29 -0.86
C PHE A 446 -8.87 34.27 -0.83
N PHE A 447 -9.99 33.88 -0.22
CA PHE A 447 -11.17 34.73 -0.16
C PHE A 447 -10.97 35.97 0.74
N ASP A 448 -10.21 35.88 1.82
CA ASP A 448 -9.85 37.05 2.64
C ASP A 448 -9.01 38.05 1.85
N HIS A 449 -8.09 37.57 0.99
CA HIS A 449 -7.33 38.43 0.10
C HIS A 449 -8.24 39.09 -0.95
N GLN A 450 -9.07 38.29 -1.63
CA GLN A 450 -10.04 38.77 -2.61
C GLN A 450 -11.00 39.82 -2.03
N LYS A 451 -11.49 39.59 -0.80
CA LYS A 451 -12.35 40.53 -0.09
C LYS A 451 -11.65 41.85 0.19
N LYS A 452 -10.36 41.83 0.54
CA LYS A 452 -9.57 43.06 0.79
C LYS A 452 -9.29 43.84 -0.49
N VAL A 453 -9.04 43.14 -1.60
CA VAL A 453 -8.66 43.76 -2.88
C VAL A 453 -9.89 44.23 -3.66
N PHE A 454 -10.94 43.40 -3.74
CA PHE A 454 -12.12 43.64 -4.59
C PHE A 454 -13.38 44.00 -3.79
N LEU A 455 -13.26 44.16 -2.45
CA LEU A 455 -14.36 44.52 -1.53
C LEU A 455 -15.61 43.63 -1.64
N THR A 456 -15.45 42.43 -2.21
CA THR A 456 -16.53 41.48 -2.46
C THR A 456 -16.21 40.17 -1.78
N ASP A 457 -17.11 39.71 -0.89
CA ASP A 457 -17.00 38.38 -0.29
C ASP A 457 -17.58 37.35 -1.26
N LYS A 458 -16.69 36.65 -1.99
CA LYS A 458 -17.07 35.60 -2.95
C LYS A 458 -17.07 34.21 -2.32
N ARG A 459 -17.09 34.10 -0.98
CA ARG A 459 -17.19 32.80 -0.31
C ARG A 459 -18.47 32.10 -0.73
N ASP A 460 -18.31 30.85 -1.10
CA ASP A 460 -19.42 30.00 -1.48
C ASP A 460 -20.00 29.33 -0.23
N PRO A 461 -21.33 29.31 -0.06
CA PRO A 461 -21.95 28.53 1.00
C PRO A 461 -21.59 27.03 0.96
N ALA A 462 -21.12 26.51 -0.18
CA ALA A 462 -20.56 25.16 -0.27
C ALA A 462 -19.42 24.90 0.74
N ASP A 463 -18.58 25.89 1.03
CA ASP A 463 -17.47 25.75 1.98
C ASP A 463 -17.99 25.51 3.41
N ALA A 464 -19.12 26.13 3.75
CA ALA A 464 -19.80 25.97 5.04
C ALA A 464 -20.44 24.57 5.16
N PHE A 465 -21.00 24.05 4.06
CA PHE A 465 -21.53 22.69 4.02
C PHE A 465 -20.43 21.63 4.21
N ILE A 466 -19.29 21.80 3.52
CA ILE A 466 -18.11 20.92 3.66
C ILE A 466 -17.61 20.94 5.11
N GLU A 467 -17.48 22.13 5.71
CA GLU A 467 -17.05 22.28 7.10
C GLU A 467 -18.04 21.62 8.07
N THR A 468 -19.34 21.83 7.89
CA THR A 468 -20.38 21.26 8.77
C THR A 468 -20.38 19.74 8.71
N ARG A 469 -20.41 19.15 7.51
CA ARG A 469 -20.32 17.70 7.31
C ARG A 469 -19.05 17.12 7.91
N TYR A 470 -17.93 17.83 7.76
CA TYR A 470 -16.66 17.44 8.35
C TYR A 470 -16.72 17.44 9.88
N ARG A 471 -17.24 18.50 10.51
CA ARG A 471 -17.41 18.59 11.96
C ARG A 471 -18.35 17.52 12.50
N ASP A 472 -19.45 17.25 11.81
CA ASP A 472 -20.42 16.22 12.20
C ASP A 472 -19.80 14.81 12.19
N ALA A 473 -19.03 14.48 11.14
CA ALA A 473 -18.31 13.21 11.06
C ALA A 473 -17.32 13.04 12.23
N ARG A 474 -16.72 14.14 12.71
CA ARG A 474 -15.73 14.14 13.80
C ARG A 474 -16.32 14.13 15.22
N LYS A 475 -17.64 14.22 15.37
CA LYS A 475 -18.32 13.98 16.67
C LYS A 475 -18.12 12.54 17.15
N ASN A 476 -17.95 11.58 16.24
CA ASN A 476 -17.66 10.19 16.59
C ASN A 476 -16.17 10.04 16.94
N TRP A 477 -15.88 9.68 18.19
CA TRP A 477 -14.51 9.50 18.70
C TRP A 477 -13.66 8.53 17.87
N ARG A 478 -14.30 7.56 17.18
CA ARG A 478 -13.61 6.56 16.35
C ARG A 478 -12.84 7.19 15.19
N THR A 479 -13.32 8.33 14.71
CA THR A 479 -12.75 9.06 13.58
C THR A 479 -11.54 9.91 13.94
N TRP A 480 -11.17 9.96 15.21
CA TRP A 480 -10.11 10.85 15.66
C TRP A 480 -8.78 10.53 14.96
N SER A 481 -8.08 11.59 14.52
CA SER A 481 -6.68 11.56 14.10
C SER A 481 -6.01 12.85 14.54
N PHE A 482 -4.68 12.82 14.69
CA PHE A 482 -3.94 14.02 15.09
C PHE A 482 -4.02 15.12 14.02
N ARG A 483 -4.06 14.75 12.73
CA ARG A 483 -4.24 15.68 11.61
C ARG A 483 -5.60 16.38 11.68
N ASP A 484 -6.67 15.62 11.90
CA ASP A 484 -8.02 16.17 11.98
C ASP A 484 -8.18 17.09 13.18
N TRP A 485 -7.60 16.72 14.32
CA TRP A 485 -7.59 17.57 15.50
C TRP A 485 -6.87 18.90 15.26
N ARG A 486 -5.74 18.90 14.53
CA ARG A 486 -5.04 20.13 14.15
C ARG A 486 -5.89 20.99 13.20
N LEU A 487 -6.57 20.37 12.24
CA LEU A 487 -7.44 21.07 11.31
C LEU A 487 -8.64 21.72 12.01
N LEU A 488 -9.32 20.99 12.90
CA LEU A 488 -10.44 21.51 13.69
C LEU A 488 -10.02 22.74 14.52
N ARG A 489 -8.85 22.70 15.17
CA ARG A 489 -8.33 23.87 15.90
C ARG A 489 -8.08 25.09 15.01
N THR A 490 -7.64 24.87 13.78
CA THR A 490 -7.47 25.96 12.80
C THR A 490 -8.81 26.55 12.40
N LEU A 491 -9.82 25.69 12.17
CA LEU A 491 -11.18 26.11 11.84
C LEU A 491 -11.91 26.78 13.03
N ASP A 492 -11.63 26.36 14.27
CA ASP A 492 -12.23 26.97 15.48
C ASP A 492 -11.78 28.41 15.70
N LYS A 493 -10.51 28.73 15.36
CA LYS A 493 -9.98 30.10 15.47
C LYS A 493 -10.68 31.11 14.54
N ARG A 494 -11.29 30.62 13.47
CA ARG A 494 -12.00 31.41 12.45
C ARG A 494 -13.43 31.77 12.87
N GLY A 495 -14.07 30.93 13.69
CA GLY A 495 -15.53 30.95 13.90
C GLY A 495 -16.30 30.21 12.78
N PRO A 496 -17.54 29.76 13.04
CA PRO A 496 -18.30 28.94 12.09
C PRO A 496 -18.73 29.76 10.86
N LEU A 497 -18.63 29.14 9.69
CA LEU A 497 -19.26 29.67 8.48
C LEU A 497 -20.79 29.61 8.59
N VAL A 498 -21.47 30.70 8.21
CA VAL A 498 -22.94 30.78 8.22
C VAL A 498 -23.47 30.32 6.87
N VAL A 499 -24.29 29.26 6.87
CA VAL A 499 -25.03 28.82 5.68
C VAL A 499 -26.32 29.65 5.58
N PRO A 500 -26.59 30.31 4.43
CA PRO A 500 -27.87 30.99 4.22
C PRO A 500 -29.04 29.98 4.23
N PRO A 501 -30.21 30.34 4.79
CA PRO A 501 -31.37 29.45 4.78
C PRO A 501 -31.80 29.12 3.34
N GLY A 502 -31.98 27.83 3.04
CA GLY A 502 -32.47 27.33 1.74
C GLY A 502 -31.39 26.97 0.71
N TYR A 503 -30.09 27.09 1.03
CA TYR A 503 -29.03 26.68 0.10
C TYR A 503 -28.92 25.16 -0.01
N GLN A 504 -29.04 24.62 -1.22
CA GLN A 504 -28.72 23.23 -1.56
C GLN A 504 -27.40 23.20 -2.35
N PRO A 505 -26.36 22.48 -1.88
CA PRO A 505 -25.10 22.38 -2.60
C PRO A 505 -25.30 21.65 -3.93
N ALA A 506 -24.77 22.20 -5.02
CA ALA A 506 -24.83 21.60 -6.35
C ALA A 506 -23.86 20.41 -6.55
N MET A 507 -23.15 19.97 -5.50
CA MET A 507 -22.17 18.88 -5.62
C MET A 507 -22.83 17.50 -5.42
N PRO A 508 -22.52 16.51 -6.27
CA PRO A 508 -22.91 15.14 -6.03
C PRO A 508 -22.22 14.60 -4.77
N ASP A 509 -22.90 13.69 -4.06
CA ASP A 509 -22.37 12.99 -2.89
C ASP A 509 -21.00 12.34 -3.24
N LEU A 510 -19.92 12.88 -2.66
CA LEU A 510 -18.56 12.31 -2.68
C LEU A 510 -18.37 11.26 -1.59
#